data_AF-D4JG65-F1
#
_entry.id   AF-D4JG65-F1
#
_cell.length_a   1.000
_cell.length_b   1.000
_cell.length_c   1.000
_cell.angle_alpha   90.00
_cell.angle_beta   90.00
_cell.angle_gamma   90.00
#
_symmetry.space_group_name_H-M   'P 1'
#
loop_
_entity.id
_entity.type
_entity.pdbx_description
1 polymer ?
#
loop_
_entity_poly.entity_id
_entity_poly.type
_entity_poly.pdbx_seq_one_letter_code
_entity_poly.pdbx_strand_id
1 'polypeptide(L)'
;MDKNNDAFMLNTLKNEYDKVYIWIQGQLDYEYLQKIVNTKEFILVPPTLKALDEVLEKEDLDYIGTRLHAGIRSLNKFHRSLIISIDNRAREMAKYTNIPVMERVDMKNNLVEWIYSNQETNIQLPINEINLWKNQFNRK
;
A
#
# COMPACT_ATOMS: atom_id res chain seq x y z
N MET A 1 5.54 -6.97 -14.96
CA MET A 1 5.87 -7.40 -13.58
C MET A 1 7.37 -7.45 -13.46
N ASP A 2 7.94 -6.91 -12.38
CA ASP A 2 9.38 -6.79 -12.19
C ASP A 2 9.80 -7.58 -10.94
N LYS A 3 10.13 -8.85 -11.20
CA LYS A 3 10.38 -9.86 -10.17
C LYS A 3 11.46 -9.46 -9.18
N ASN A 4 12.49 -8.75 -9.64
CA ASN A 4 13.64 -8.41 -8.80
C ASN A 4 13.25 -7.42 -7.70
N ASN A 5 12.51 -6.36 -8.07
CA ASN A 5 12.03 -5.38 -7.10
C ASN A 5 10.91 -5.96 -6.22
N ASP A 6 10.01 -6.78 -6.78
CA ASP A 6 8.95 -7.40 -5.96
C ASP A 6 9.53 -8.38 -4.93
N ALA A 7 10.52 -9.20 -5.32
CA ALA A 7 11.23 -10.08 -4.39
C ALA A 7 12.02 -9.30 -3.34
N PHE A 8 12.71 -8.23 -3.75
CA PHE A 8 13.44 -7.35 -2.83
C PHE A 8 12.51 -6.77 -1.75
N MET A 9 11.36 -6.23 -2.16
CA MET A 9 10.36 -5.68 -1.23
C MET A 9 9.93 -6.75 -0.22
N LEU A 10 9.44 -7.90 -0.71
CA LEU A 10 8.93 -8.96 0.17
C LEU A 10 9.99 -9.51 1.13
N ASN A 11 11.23 -9.70 0.66
CA ASN A 11 12.33 -10.16 1.52
C ASN A 11 12.73 -9.11 2.55
N THR A 12 12.73 -7.82 2.19
CA THR A 12 12.98 -6.74 3.15
C THR A 12 11.90 -6.74 4.22
N LEU A 13 10.62 -6.73 3.82
CA LEU A 13 9.51 -6.78 4.77
C LEU A 13 9.59 -8.00 5.70
N LYS A 14 9.96 -9.17 5.18
CA LYS A 14 10.15 -10.37 6.00
C LYS A 14 11.24 -10.21 7.06
N ASN A 15 12.30 -9.49 6.75
CA ASN A 15 13.44 -9.32 7.65
C ASN A 15 13.18 -8.21 8.69
N GLU A 16 12.39 -7.19 8.34
CA GLU A 16 12.16 -6.03 9.21
C GLU A 16 10.87 -6.14 10.06
N TYR A 17 9.96 -7.06 9.75
CA TYR A 17 8.70 -7.25 10.49
C TYR A 17 8.54 -8.67 11.04
N ASP A 18 7.98 -8.80 12.23
CA ASP A 18 7.70 -10.10 12.88
C ASP A 18 6.74 -10.98 12.07
N LYS A 19 5.75 -10.35 11.41
CA LYS A 19 4.74 -11.03 10.60
C LYS A 19 4.43 -10.22 9.35
N VAL A 20 4.47 -10.88 8.20
CA VAL A 20 4.11 -10.27 6.92
C VAL A 20 2.88 -10.93 6.33
N TYR A 21 1.83 -10.13 6.16
CA TYR A 21 0.58 -10.52 5.51
C TYR A 21 0.61 -10.10 4.05
N ILE A 22 0.34 -11.03 3.12
CA ILE A 22 0.27 -10.72 1.69
C ILE A 22 -1.17 -10.84 1.21
N TRP A 23 -1.79 -9.72 0.88
CA TRP A 23 -3.10 -9.69 0.25
C TRP A 23 -2.98 -9.85 -1.26
N ILE A 24 -3.36 -11.04 -1.75
CA ILE A 24 -3.45 -11.37 -3.17
C ILE A 24 -4.79 -10.93 -3.74
N GLN A 25 -4.88 -10.60 -5.04
CA GLN A 25 -6.15 -10.26 -5.70
C GLN A 25 -6.71 -11.41 -6.55
N GLY A 26 -5.93 -12.45 -6.80
CA GLY A 26 -6.40 -13.62 -7.56
C GLY A 26 -5.36 -14.72 -7.67
N GLN A 27 -5.70 -15.79 -8.38
CA GLN A 27 -4.85 -16.97 -8.54
C GLN A 27 -3.50 -16.66 -9.19
N LEU A 28 -3.49 -15.76 -10.19
CA LEU A 28 -2.25 -15.35 -10.87
C LEU A 28 -1.25 -14.67 -9.93
N ASP A 29 -1.73 -13.96 -8.90
CA ASP A 29 -0.86 -13.34 -7.90
C ASP A 29 -0.18 -14.41 -7.06
N TYR A 30 -0.90 -15.47 -6.68
CA TYR A 30 -0.33 -16.59 -5.94
C TYR A 30 0.75 -17.33 -6.75
N GLU A 31 0.45 -17.67 -8.01
CA GLU A 31 1.42 -18.30 -8.91
C GLU A 31 2.64 -17.40 -9.17
N TYR A 32 2.47 -16.08 -9.16
CA TYR A 32 3.55 -15.13 -9.28
C TYR A 32 4.42 -15.10 -8.01
N LEU A 33 3.81 -15.05 -6.82
CA LEU A 33 4.52 -15.07 -5.55
C LEU A 33 5.40 -16.31 -5.40
N GLN A 34 4.89 -17.48 -5.78
CA GLN A 34 5.65 -18.74 -5.75
C GLN A 34 6.92 -18.71 -6.63
N LYS A 35 6.97 -17.82 -7.63
CA LYS A 35 8.13 -17.67 -8.52
C LYS A 35 9.20 -16.72 -7.98
N ILE A 36 8.90 -15.92 -6.95
CA ILE A 36 9.78 -14.86 -6.46
C ILE A 36 10.19 -15.01 -4.99
N VAL A 37 9.38 -15.70 -4.17
CA VAL A 37 9.65 -15.93 -2.74
C VAL A 37 9.12 -17.29 -2.28
N ASN A 38 9.58 -17.76 -1.11
CA ASN A 38 9.00 -18.91 -0.44
C ASN A 38 7.71 -18.49 0.29
N THR A 39 6.55 -18.80 -0.30
CA THR A 39 5.23 -18.36 0.22
C THR A 39 4.90 -18.89 1.62
N LYS A 40 5.61 -19.92 2.12
CA LYS A 40 5.43 -20.45 3.47
C LYS A 40 5.95 -19.51 4.56
N GLU A 41 6.78 -18.54 4.20
CA GLU A 41 7.30 -17.52 5.13
C GLU A 41 6.34 -16.35 5.34
N PHE A 42 5.18 -16.35 4.66
CA PHE A 42 4.21 -15.27 4.65
C PHE A 42 2.82 -15.77 5.01
N ILE A 43 1.99 -14.88 5.56
CA ILE A 43 0.58 -15.17 5.84
C ILE A 43 -0.24 -14.67 4.65
N LEU A 44 -0.75 -15.59 3.84
CA LEU A 44 -1.56 -15.23 2.68
C LEU A 44 -2.97 -14.83 3.10
N VAL A 45 -3.40 -13.65 2.65
CA VAL A 45 -4.73 -13.10 2.91
C VAL A 45 -5.60 -13.33 1.66
N PRO A 46 -6.77 -13.97 1.80
CA PRO A 46 -7.68 -14.22 0.69
C PRO A 46 -8.03 -12.95 -0.12
N PRO A 47 -8.34 -13.09 -1.43
CA PRO A 47 -8.62 -11.97 -2.33
C PRO A 47 -10.02 -11.36 -2.14
N THR A 48 -10.36 -11.04 -0.89
CA THR A 48 -11.62 -10.40 -0.52
C THR A 48 -11.34 -9.16 0.31
N LEU A 49 -12.19 -8.14 0.16
CA LEU A 49 -12.11 -6.94 0.99
C LEU A 49 -12.34 -7.25 2.47
N LYS A 50 -13.21 -8.22 2.78
CA LYS A 50 -13.47 -8.68 4.14
C LYS A 50 -12.19 -9.22 4.80
N ALA A 51 -11.45 -10.08 4.10
CA ALA A 51 -10.21 -10.63 4.63
C ALA A 51 -9.12 -9.56 4.80
N LEU A 52 -9.05 -8.58 3.90
CA LEU A 52 -8.17 -7.42 4.10
C LEU A 52 -8.58 -6.64 5.36
N ASP A 53 -9.87 -6.34 5.52
CA ASP A 53 -10.37 -5.60 6.68
C ASP A 53 -10.06 -6.32 7.99
N GLU A 54 -10.24 -7.65 8.06
CA GLU A 54 -9.89 -8.46 9.23
C GLU A 54 -8.40 -8.37 9.62
N VAL A 55 -7.52 -8.14 8.64
CA VAL A 55 -6.10 -7.86 8.92
C VAL A 55 -5.93 -6.44 9.43
N LEU A 56 -6.60 -5.47 8.82
CA LEU A 56 -6.54 -4.05 9.20
C LEU A 56 -7.20 -3.72 10.56
N GLU A 57 -7.91 -4.66 11.20
CA GLU A 57 -8.36 -4.49 12.59
C GLU A 57 -7.22 -4.67 13.63
N LYS A 58 -6.01 -5.04 13.21
CA LYS A 58 -4.83 -5.07 14.11
C LYS A 58 -4.39 -3.65 14.42
N GLU A 59 -3.91 -3.38 15.62
CA GLU A 59 -3.49 -2.03 16.03
C GLU A 59 -2.10 -1.66 15.50
N ASP A 60 -1.15 -2.59 15.54
CA ASP A 60 0.24 -2.37 15.12
C ASP A 60 0.46 -3.00 13.73
N LEU A 61 0.25 -2.20 12.69
CA LEU A 61 0.31 -2.65 11.31
C LEU A 61 0.74 -1.52 10.37
N ASP A 62 1.75 -1.82 9.56
CA ASP A 62 2.10 -1.00 8.39
C ASP A 62 1.55 -1.64 7.11
N TYR A 63 1.01 -0.81 6.23
CA TYR A 63 0.75 -1.20 4.85
C TYR A 63 1.91 -0.77 3.95
N ILE A 64 2.53 -1.72 3.26
CA ILE A 64 3.54 -1.43 2.22
C ILE A 64 3.20 -2.25 0.98
N GLY A 65 2.91 -1.57 -0.15
CA GLY A 65 2.57 -2.30 -1.37
C GLY A 65 2.20 -1.44 -2.57
N THR A 66 1.99 -2.09 -3.71
CA THR A 66 1.77 -1.42 -5.00
C THR A 66 0.31 -1.06 -5.29
N ARG A 67 -0.64 -1.56 -4.48
CA ARG A 67 -2.07 -1.35 -4.70
C ARG A 67 -2.54 -0.06 -4.01
N LEU A 68 -2.73 1.01 -4.79
CA LEU A 68 -3.20 2.30 -4.28
C LEU A 68 -4.45 2.18 -3.39
N HIS A 69 -5.47 1.43 -3.82
CA HIS A 69 -6.73 1.29 -3.07
C HIS A 69 -6.56 0.57 -1.73
N ALA A 70 -5.66 -0.41 -1.62
CA ALA A 70 -5.36 -1.07 -0.36
C ALA A 70 -4.61 -0.12 0.59
N GLY A 71 -3.70 0.70 0.05
CA GLY A 71 -3.05 1.77 0.82
C GLY A 71 -4.04 2.80 1.35
N ILE A 72 -4.94 3.32 0.51
CA ILE A 72 -5.99 4.25 0.97
C ILE A 72 -6.89 3.61 2.02
N ARG A 73 -7.25 2.33 1.85
CA ARG A 73 -8.06 1.62 2.85
C ARG A 73 -7.33 1.44 4.19
N SER A 74 -6.02 1.19 4.15
CA SER A 74 -5.18 1.10 5.34
C SER A 74 -5.06 2.45 6.05
N LEU A 75 -4.87 3.55 5.30
CA LEU A 75 -4.92 4.92 5.83
C LEU A 75 -6.25 5.25 6.51
N ASN A 76 -7.38 4.84 5.92
CA ASN A 76 -8.71 5.02 6.54
C ASN A 76 -8.89 4.22 7.84
N LYS A 77 -8.01 3.26 8.12
CA LYS A 77 -7.94 2.47 9.36
C LYS A 77 -6.82 2.96 10.29
N PHE A 78 -6.26 4.14 10.02
CA PHE A 78 -5.18 4.78 10.79
C PHE A 78 -3.85 4.01 10.79
N HIS A 79 -3.65 3.13 9.81
CA HIS A 79 -2.38 2.44 9.60
C HIS A 79 -1.42 3.27 8.78
N ARG A 80 -0.17 3.34 9.23
CA ARG A 80 0.91 3.96 8.47
C ARG A 80 1.07 3.18 7.17
N SER A 81 1.06 3.90 6.05
CA SER A 81 0.90 3.28 4.74
C SER A 81 1.87 3.88 3.73
N LEU A 82 2.66 3.04 3.09
CA LEU A 82 3.52 3.40 1.97
C LEU A 82 3.03 2.73 0.68
N ILE A 83 2.67 3.54 -0.30
CA ILE A 83 2.31 3.03 -1.63
C ILE A 83 3.54 3.06 -2.51
N ILE A 84 3.95 1.89 -3.00
CA ILE A 84 5.04 1.77 -3.98
C ILE A 84 4.47 2.05 -5.38
N SER A 85 4.87 3.19 -5.95
CA SER A 85 4.40 3.69 -7.24
C SER A 85 4.94 2.83 -8.38
N ILE A 86 4.02 2.19 -9.12
CA ILE A 86 4.32 1.42 -10.34
C ILE A 86 3.73 2.07 -11.60
N ASP A 87 2.93 3.12 -11.43
CA ASP A 87 2.25 3.87 -12.48
C ASP A 87 1.94 5.30 -12.00
N ASN A 88 1.34 6.12 -12.88
CA ASN A 88 1.10 7.52 -12.56
C ASN A 88 0.00 7.77 -11.52
N ARG A 89 -0.87 6.79 -11.23
CA ARG A 89 -2.05 7.01 -10.39
C ARG A 89 -1.67 7.35 -8.95
N ALA A 90 -0.70 6.63 -8.40
CA ALA A 90 -0.20 6.91 -7.06
C ALA A 90 0.47 8.29 -6.99
N ARG A 91 1.27 8.65 -8.00
CA ARG A 91 1.95 9.95 -8.09
C ARG A 91 0.99 11.13 -8.14
N GLU A 92 0.01 11.06 -9.05
CA GLU A 92 -0.98 12.12 -9.19
C GLU A 92 -1.79 12.25 -7.91
N MET A 93 -2.19 11.14 -7.30
CA MET A 93 -2.90 11.19 -6.02
C MET A 93 -2.05 11.87 -4.93
N ALA A 94 -0.78 11.48 -4.77
CA ALA A 94 0.13 12.08 -3.80
C ALA A 94 0.34 13.58 -4.03
N LYS A 95 0.42 14.03 -5.28
CA LYS A 95 0.57 15.45 -5.62
C LYS A 95 -0.54 16.34 -5.03
N TYR A 96 -1.78 15.83 -4.99
CA TYR A 96 -2.93 16.60 -4.48
C TYR A 96 -3.33 16.25 -3.06
N THR A 97 -2.93 15.07 -2.55
CA THR A 97 -3.40 14.56 -1.25
C THR A 97 -2.29 14.40 -0.21
N ASN A 98 -1.03 14.49 -0.62
CA ASN A 98 0.14 14.21 0.22
C ASN A 98 0.13 12.82 0.88
N ILE A 99 -0.52 11.83 0.24
CA ILE A 99 -0.44 10.43 0.69
C ILE A 99 1.00 9.90 0.51
N PRO A 100 1.52 9.05 1.42
CA PRO A 100 2.89 8.57 1.31
C PRO A 100 3.07 7.63 0.11
N VAL A 101 3.93 8.04 -0.81
CA VAL A 101 4.26 7.31 -2.03
C VAL A 101 5.77 7.28 -2.21
N MET A 102 6.30 6.12 -2.58
CA MET A 102 7.70 5.95 -2.95
C MET A 102 7.78 5.40 -4.38
N GLU A 103 8.65 5.99 -5.20
CA GLU A 103 8.90 5.44 -6.54
C GLU A 103 9.58 4.09 -6.43
N ARG A 104 9.14 3.13 -7.25
CA ARG A 104 9.70 1.77 -7.26
C ARG A 104 11.22 1.76 -7.46
N VAL A 105 11.76 2.73 -8.20
CA VAL A 105 13.21 2.85 -8.47
C VAL A 105 14.01 3.23 -7.23
N ASP A 106 13.40 3.92 -6.27
CA ASP A 106 14.05 4.40 -5.05
C ASP A 106 13.91 3.42 -3.88
N MET A 107 13.01 2.44 -4.02
CA MET A 107 12.67 1.46 -2.99
C MET A 107 13.90 0.76 -2.40
N LYS A 108 14.88 0.39 -3.22
CA LYS A 108 16.08 -0.31 -2.74
C LYS A 108 16.93 0.53 -1.78
N ASN A 109 16.90 1.84 -1.92
CA ASN A 109 17.71 2.75 -1.12
C ASN A 109 16.94 3.25 0.11
N ASN A 110 15.62 3.41 -0.02
CA ASN A 110 14.84 4.20 0.94
C ASN A 110 13.81 3.39 1.74
N LEU A 111 13.51 2.14 1.37
CA LEU A 111 12.45 1.36 2.04
C LEU A 111 12.75 1.10 3.53
N VAL A 112 13.98 0.66 3.83
CA VAL A 112 14.39 0.38 5.22
C VAL A 112 14.37 1.66 6.06
N GLU A 113 14.85 2.77 5.52
CA GLU A 113 14.80 4.07 6.19
C GLU A 113 13.35 4.46 6.52
N TRP A 114 12.42 4.30 5.57
CA TRP A 114 11.01 4.58 5.81
C TRP A 114 10.43 3.72 6.93
N ILE A 115 10.73 2.42 6.96
CA ILE A 115 10.24 1.47 7.98
C ILE A 115 10.61 1.92 9.39
N TYR A 116 11.87 2.35 9.58
CA TYR A 116 12.37 2.81 10.88
C TYR A 116 12.12 4.29 11.16
N SER A 117 11.60 5.04 10.19
CA SER A 117 11.28 6.45 10.38
C SER A 117 10.02 6.65 11.22
N ASN A 118 9.91 7.80 11.88
CA ASN A 118 8.67 8.29 12.47
C ASN A 118 8.03 9.36 11.57
N GLN A 119 8.10 9.16 10.24
CA GLN A 119 7.59 10.14 9.29
C GLN A 119 6.09 10.34 9.50
N GLU A 120 5.69 11.59 9.77
CA GLU A 120 4.29 11.96 9.92
C GLU A 120 3.53 11.79 8.60
N THR A 121 2.36 11.15 8.65
CA THR A 121 1.43 11.09 7.52
C THR A 121 0.44 12.25 7.59
N ASN A 122 0.71 13.30 6.82
CA ASN A 122 -0.14 14.51 6.78
C ASN A 122 -0.93 14.58 5.46
N ILE A 123 -2.14 14.02 5.43
CA ILE A 123 -2.98 14.00 4.22
C ILE A 123 -3.70 15.34 4.05
N GLN A 124 -3.56 15.95 2.88
CA GLN A 124 -4.16 17.24 2.53
C GLN A 124 -5.23 17.05 1.46
N LEU A 125 -6.51 16.96 1.84
CA LEU A 125 -7.56 16.79 0.84
C LEU A 125 -7.93 18.13 0.17
N PRO A 126 -8.11 18.19 -1.16
CA PRO A 126 -8.59 19.38 -1.87
C PRO A 126 -10.10 19.56 -1.66
N ILE A 127 -10.49 19.87 -0.41
CA ILE A 127 -11.90 19.90 0.03
C ILE A 127 -12.71 20.92 -0.76
N ASN A 128 -12.12 22.07 -1.11
CA ASN A 128 -12.80 23.11 -1.87
C ASN A 128 -13.19 22.60 -3.27
N GLU A 129 -12.25 22.00 -3.99
CA GLU A 129 -12.45 21.42 -5.32
C GLU A 129 -13.43 20.25 -5.28
N ILE A 130 -13.34 19.40 -4.25
CA ILE A 130 -14.29 18.29 -4.02
C ILE A 130 -15.70 18.85 -3.82
N ASN A 131 -15.86 19.89 -3.01
CA ASN A 131 -17.17 20.50 -2.76
C ASN A 131 -17.72 21.20 -4.01
N LEU A 132 -16.89 21.93 -4.75
CA LEU A 132 -17.26 22.53 -6.04
C LEU A 132 -17.76 21.47 -7.02
N TRP A 133 -17.04 20.35 -7.15
CA TRP A 133 -17.45 19.22 -7.99
C TRP A 133 -18.76 18.60 -7.49
N LYS A 134 -18.93 18.34 -6.19
CA LYS A 134 -20.16 17.75 -5.64
C LYS A 134 -21.39 18.63 -5.87
N ASN A 135 -21.24 19.95 -5.75
CA ASN A 135 -22.34 20.90 -5.88
C ASN A 135 -22.98 20.91 -7.28
N GLN A 136 -22.29 20.46 -8.33
CA GLN A 136 -22.87 20.36 -9.67
C GLN A 136 -24.03 19.35 -9.76
N PHE A 137 -24.09 18.38 -8.84
CA PHE A 137 -25.13 17.34 -8.83
C PHE A 137 -26.34 17.71 -7.96
N ASN A 138 -26.25 18.78 -7.17
CA ASN A 138 -27.40 19.32 -6.45
C ASN A 138 -28.32 20.03 -7.45
N ARG A 139 -29.19 19.26 -8.10
CA ARG A 139 -30.30 19.82 -8.90
C ARG A 139 -31.29 20.49 -7.94
N LYS A 140 -31.77 21.68 -8.33
CA LYS A 140 -32.96 22.30 -7.72
C LYS A 140 -34.20 21.43 -7.96
#